data_AF-A0A233HDA2-F1
#
_entry.id   AF-A0A233HDA2-F1
#
_cell.length_a   1.000
_cell.length_b   1.000
_cell.length_c   1.000
_cell.angle_alpha   90.00
_cell.angle_beta   90.00
_cell.angle_gamma   90.00
#
_symmetry.space_group_name_H-M   'P 1'
#
loop_
_entity.id
_entity.type
_entity.pdbx_description
1 polymer ?
#
loop_
_entity_poly.entity_id
_entity_poly.type
_entity_poly.pdbx_seq_one_letter_code
_entity_poly.pdbx_strand_id
1 'polypeptide(L)'
;MIKNWTVTTQPVRLASDGVMMRERYLLNTEHANHKYTEDLVSLFGCGATSKRIALTGEQFRLNQQLNNRRGGRPLSTYAMEYCLTLPRGYRPSYEQWQSIVKDCALALAKLCQLNKCEFSQYRQQIRAVLHQQEQKGKKGSGDHVHLMIGKVVGNRVLTELQRKKATKVIKQAFNSAVLQHVGIDYRSYEPIEKEKGRRLSTWQYQYKKATEALEIEKLIKLMQKQFDKWLNAKEELNDRQIRRQQNRLLKSYEQLKQHSLSASQLERINAVKSQIK
;
A
#
# COMPACT_ATOMS: atom_id res chain seq x y z
N MET A 1 9.26 -17.12 -10.93
CA MET A 1 10.14 -15.97 -11.29
C MET A 1 9.28 -14.79 -11.72
N ILE A 2 9.59 -13.57 -11.29
CA ILE A 2 8.81 -12.37 -11.67
C ILE A 2 9.06 -12.02 -13.14
N LYS A 3 8.05 -11.47 -13.82
CA LYS A 3 8.15 -11.12 -15.25
C LYS A 3 8.60 -9.67 -15.49
N ASN A 4 8.40 -8.80 -14.51
CA ASN A 4 8.73 -7.37 -14.53
C ASN A 4 8.79 -6.89 -13.07
N TRP A 5 9.39 -5.73 -12.84
CA TRP A 5 9.16 -4.98 -11.61
C TRP A 5 7.69 -4.58 -11.46
N THR A 6 7.29 -4.27 -10.22
CA THR A 6 5.89 -4.00 -9.94
C THR A 6 5.52 -2.59 -10.37
N VAL A 7 4.48 -2.51 -11.20
CA VAL A 7 3.84 -1.25 -11.57
C VAL A 7 2.35 -1.37 -11.36
N THR A 8 1.80 -0.47 -10.54
CA THR A 8 0.36 -0.33 -10.29
C THR A 8 -0.14 0.94 -10.96
N THR A 9 -1.25 0.86 -11.68
CA THR A 9 -1.81 1.99 -12.43
C THR A 9 -3.20 2.32 -11.94
N GLN A 10 -3.47 3.58 -11.61
CA GLN A 10 -4.77 4.02 -11.10
C GLN A 10 -5.15 5.38 -11.69
N PRO A 11 -6.40 5.56 -12.14
CA PRO A 11 -6.89 6.89 -12.47
C PRO A 11 -7.14 7.71 -11.20
N VAL A 12 -6.74 8.98 -11.21
CA VAL A 12 -7.04 9.91 -10.11
C VAL A 12 -8.50 10.35 -10.25
N ARG A 13 -9.39 9.71 -9.49
CA ARG A 13 -10.84 9.97 -9.45
C ARG A 13 -11.15 11.22 -8.66
N LEU A 14 -12.38 11.72 -8.79
CA LEU A 14 -12.88 12.93 -8.12
C LEU A 14 -12.29 14.23 -8.70
N ALA A 15 -12.04 14.28 -10.01
CA ALA A 15 -11.70 15.51 -10.71
C ALA A 15 -10.54 16.29 -10.02
N SER A 16 -10.73 17.59 -9.75
CA SER A 16 -9.75 18.46 -9.09
C SER A 16 -9.51 18.06 -7.63
N ASP A 17 -10.57 17.73 -6.89
CA ASP A 17 -10.46 17.26 -5.50
C ASP A 17 -9.57 16.03 -5.39
N GLY A 18 -9.71 15.10 -6.34
CA GLY A 18 -8.87 13.91 -6.45
C GLY A 18 -7.39 14.21 -6.53
N VAL A 19 -7.02 15.16 -7.39
CA VAL A 19 -5.63 15.59 -7.57
C VAL A 19 -5.09 16.23 -6.30
N MET A 20 -5.90 17.06 -5.62
CA MET A 20 -5.51 17.72 -4.37
C MET A 20 -5.41 16.76 -3.19
N MET A 21 -6.35 15.82 -3.07
CA MET A 21 -6.29 14.74 -2.09
C MET A 21 -5.04 13.90 -2.29
N ARG A 22 -4.67 13.61 -3.55
CA ARG A 22 -3.47 12.86 -3.86
C ARG A 22 -2.21 13.64 -3.49
N GLU A 23 -2.10 14.92 -3.84
CA GLU A 23 -0.95 15.75 -3.43
C GLU A 23 -0.77 15.77 -1.91
N ARG A 24 -1.86 15.99 -1.15
CA ARG A 24 -1.82 15.95 0.31
C ARG A 24 -1.39 14.59 0.85
N TYR A 25 -1.94 13.51 0.28
CA TYR A 25 -1.55 12.15 0.68
C TYR A 25 -0.06 11.92 0.47
N LEU A 26 0.49 12.28 -0.70
CA LEU A 26 1.84 11.89 -1.11
C LEU A 26 2.94 12.43 -0.19
N LEU A 27 2.67 13.53 0.52
CA LEU A 27 3.60 14.19 1.44
C LEU A 27 3.20 14.05 2.92
N ASN A 28 2.14 13.31 3.23
CA ASN A 28 1.67 13.16 4.61
C ASN A 28 2.43 12.03 5.32
N THR A 29 3.42 12.38 6.16
CA THR A 29 4.22 11.42 6.94
C THR A 29 3.40 10.64 7.97
N GLU A 30 2.29 11.18 8.45
CA GLU A 30 1.45 10.60 9.51
C GLU A 30 0.34 9.67 8.98
N HIS A 31 0.19 9.56 7.66
CA HIS A 31 -0.87 8.75 7.08
C HIS A 31 -0.71 7.27 7.46
N ALA A 32 -1.81 6.58 7.77
CA ALA A 32 -1.77 5.16 8.22
C ALA A 32 -1.04 4.22 7.23
N ASN A 33 -1.15 4.48 5.93
CA ASN A 33 -0.43 3.73 4.88
C ASN A 33 1.08 4.01 4.84
N HIS A 34 1.54 5.10 5.46
CA HIS A 34 2.94 5.51 5.52
C HIS A 34 3.63 5.05 6.80
N LYS A 35 3.00 4.16 7.58
CA LYS A 35 3.54 3.60 8.83
C LYS A 35 4.98 3.07 8.74
N TYR A 36 5.40 2.54 7.58
CA TYR A 36 6.75 2.01 7.35
C TYR A 36 7.57 2.87 6.38
N THR A 37 7.18 4.13 6.19
CA THR A 37 7.87 5.06 5.30
C THR A 37 8.88 5.84 6.14
N GLU A 38 10.13 5.78 5.71
CA GLU A 38 11.25 6.50 6.32
C GLU A 38 11.31 7.94 5.81
N ASP A 39 11.07 8.14 4.51
CA ASP A 39 11.18 9.45 3.88
C ASP A 39 10.24 9.62 2.68
N LEU A 40 9.85 10.87 2.43
CA LEU A 40 8.95 11.33 1.37
C LEU A 40 9.64 12.41 0.53
N VAL A 41 10.23 12.02 -0.59
CA VAL A 41 11.08 12.90 -1.40
C VAL A 41 10.37 13.33 -2.67
N SER A 42 10.28 14.64 -2.89
CA SER A 42 9.72 15.21 -4.12
C SER A 42 10.74 15.15 -5.25
N LEU A 43 10.56 14.25 -6.23
CA LEU A 43 11.50 14.08 -7.35
C LEU A 43 11.21 15.04 -8.52
N PHE A 44 9.95 15.17 -8.90
CA PHE A 44 9.50 16.05 -9.98
C PHE A 44 8.23 16.80 -9.60
N GLY A 45 8.19 18.06 -10.02
CA GLY A 45 7.08 18.97 -9.75
C GLY A 45 6.91 19.27 -8.26
N CYS A 46 5.85 20.00 -7.96
CA CYS A 46 5.46 20.36 -6.60
C CYS A 46 3.93 20.53 -6.52
N GLY A 47 3.42 21.05 -5.40
CA GLY A 47 1.99 21.36 -5.26
C GLY A 47 1.44 22.25 -6.38
N ALA A 48 2.24 23.15 -6.93
CA ALA A 48 1.85 23.98 -8.09
C ALA A 48 1.63 23.15 -9.36
N THR A 49 2.37 22.05 -9.55
CA THR A 49 2.17 21.09 -10.64
C THR A 49 0.81 20.40 -10.50
N SER A 50 0.51 19.91 -9.30
CA SER A 50 -0.78 19.28 -9.00
C SER A 50 -1.94 20.28 -9.17
N LYS A 51 -1.76 21.54 -8.74
CA LYS A 51 -2.73 22.63 -8.99
C LYS A 51 -2.95 22.86 -10.48
N ARG A 52 -1.88 22.87 -11.29
CA ARG A 52 -1.96 23.02 -12.75
C ARG A 52 -2.77 21.89 -13.39
N ILE A 53 -2.51 20.63 -12.99
CA ILE A 53 -3.29 19.47 -13.46
C ILE A 53 -4.78 19.67 -13.15
N ALA A 54 -5.12 20.09 -11.93
CA ALA A 54 -6.50 20.33 -11.52
C ALA A 54 -7.16 21.44 -12.35
N LEU A 55 -6.50 22.59 -12.49
CA LEU A 55 -7.01 23.72 -13.26
C LEU A 55 -7.23 23.38 -14.74
N THR A 56 -6.26 22.72 -15.39
CA THR A 56 -6.42 22.29 -16.79
C THR A 56 -7.57 21.31 -16.95
N GLY A 57 -7.75 20.40 -16.01
CA GLY A 57 -8.88 19.46 -16.00
C GLY A 57 -10.24 20.15 -15.88
N GLU A 58 -10.38 21.09 -14.94
CA GLU A 58 -11.61 21.87 -14.78
C GLU A 58 -11.90 22.75 -15.99
N GLN A 59 -10.89 23.42 -16.54
CA GLN A 59 -11.04 24.25 -17.73
C GLN A 59 -11.56 23.41 -18.91
N PHE A 60 -11.00 22.22 -19.12
CA PHE A 60 -11.47 21.31 -20.16
C PHE A 60 -12.90 20.84 -19.90
N ARG A 61 -13.23 20.47 -18.66
CA ARG A 61 -14.58 20.03 -18.28
C ARG A 61 -15.62 21.13 -18.46
N LEU A 62 -15.30 22.36 -18.09
CA LEU A 62 -16.18 23.51 -18.30
C LEU A 62 -16.39 23.78 -19.80
N ASN A 63 -15.31 23.77 -20.59
CA ASN A 63 -15.39 23.90 -22.04
C ASN A 63 -16.22 22.78 -22.68
N GLN A 64 -16.12 21.56 -22.16
CA GLN A 64 -16.95 20.44 -22.60
C GLN A 64 -18.44 20.70 -22.32
N GLN A 65 -18.77 21.22 -21.13
CA GLN A 65 -20.15 21.56 -20.76
C GLN A 65 -20.73 22.69 -21.60
N LEU A 66 -19.94 23.74 -21.87
CA LEU A 66 -20.36 24.87 -22.69
C LEU A 66 -20.60 24.48 -24.15
N ASN A 67 -19.75 23.61 -24.71
CA ASN A 67 -19.74 23.35 -26.15
C ASN A 67 -20.51 22.07 -26.55
N ASN A 68 -20.71 21.10 -25.65
CA ASN A 68 -21.39 19.85 -26.00
C ASN A 68 -22.92 19.96 -25.93
N ARG A 69 -23.52 20.48 -27.01
CA ARG A 69 -24.98 20.59 -27.17
C ARG A 69 -25.74 19.24 -27.18
N ARG A 70 -25.05 18.12 -27.45
CA ARG A 70 -25.63 16.77 -27.55
C ARG A 70 -25.43 15.90 -26.30
N GLY A 71 -24.96 16.49 -25.20
CA GLY A 71 -24.63 15.75 -23.97
C GLY A 71 -23.33 14.94 -24.07
N GLY A 72 -23.07 14.14 -23.04
CA GLY A 72 -21.86 13.31 -22.92
C GLY A 72 -21.38 13.22 -21.48
N ARG A 73 -20.68 12.14 -21.12
CA ARG A 73 -20.16 11.96 -19.76
C ARG A 73 -19.03 12.96 -19.50
N PRO A 74 -19.12 13.80 -18.45
CA PRO A 74 -18.04 14.70 -18.08
C PRO A 74 -16.76 13.95 -17.74
N LEU A 75 -15.60 14.56 -18.03
CA LEU A 75 -14.32 14.01 -17.62
C LEU A 75 -14.26 13.93 -16.08
N SER A 76 -14.12 12.72 -15.55
CA SER A 76 -14.14 12.46 -14.10
C SER A 76 -12.76 12.25 -13.47
N THR A 77 -11.71 12.21 -14.31
CA THR A 77 -10.32 11.91 -13.91
C THR A 77 -9.37 12.82 -14.66
N TYR A 78 -8.60 13.63 -13.94
CA TYR A 78 -7.69 14.62 -14.55
C TYR A 78 -6.24 14.14 -14.64
N ALA A 79 -5.89 13.08 -13.92
CA ALA A 79 -4.57 12.47 -13.97
C ALA A 79 -4.62 10.94 -13.96
N MET A 80 -3.53 10.34 -14.41
CA MET A 80 -3.20 8.94 -14.18
C MET A 80 -2.03 8.85 -13.21
N GLU A 81 -2.11 7.95 -12.25
CA GLU A 81 -1.03 7.60 -11.36
C GLU A 81 -0.44 6.24 -11.70
N TYR A 82 0.88 6.19 -11.72
CA TYR A 82 1.68 4.99 -11.87
C TYR A 82 2.58 4.86 -10.63
N CYS A 83 2.34 3.84 -9.81
CA CYS A 83 3.22 3.50 -8.71
C CYS A 83 4.28 2.50 -9.20
N LEU A 84 5.53 2.95 -9.25
CA LEU A 84 6.71 2.19 -9.67
C LEU A 84 7.40 1.66 -8.43
N THR A 85 7.41 0.35 -8.21
CA THR A 85 7.87 -0.25 -6.94
C THR A 85 9.03 -1.20 -7.18
N LEU A 86 10.10 -1.00 -6.42
CA LEU A 86 11.14 -2.00 -6.24
C LEU A 86 10.91 -2.74 -4.92
N PRO A 87 11.13 -4.07 -4.88
CA PRO A 87 11.06 -4.80 -3.64
C PRO A 87 12.21 -4.38 -2.71
N ARG A 88 12.08 -4.75 -1.43
CA ARG A 88 13.14 -4.47 -0.45
C ARG A 88 14.47 -5.10 -0.83
N GLY A 89 15.54 -4.48 -0.36
CA GLY A 89 16.92 -4.83 -0.71
C GLY A 89 17.46 -4.03 -1.90
N TYR A 90 16.60 -3.26 -2.58
CA TYR A 90 17.02 -2.33 -3.63
C TYR A 90 16.70 -0.89 -3.23
N ARG A 91 17.74 -0.06 -3.13
CA ARG A 91 17.65 1.35 -2.77
C ARG A 91 18.45 2.20 -3.76
N PRO A 92 17.88 2.51 -4.94
CA PRO A 92 18.47 3.47 -5.85
C PRO A 92 18.61 4.85 -5.18
N SER A 93 19.61 5.63 -5.61
CA SER A 93 19.76 7.03 -5.20
C SER A 93 18.63 7.90 -5.75
N TYR A 94 18.53 9.13 -5.25
CA TYR A 94 17.54 10.09 -5.74
C TYR A 94 17.75 10.43 -7.23
N GLU A 95 18.99 10.57 -7.67
CA GLU A 95 19.35 10.86 -9.06
C GLU A 95 19.00 9.67 -9.98
N GLN A 96 19.21 8.45 -9.50
CA GLN A 96 18.80 7.23 -10.21
C GLN A 96 17.29 7.17 -10.35
N TRP A 97 16.54 7.46 -9.28
CA TRP A 97 15.08 7.53 -9.34
C TRP A 97 14.58 8.63 -10.27
N GLN A 98 15.20 9.81 -10.28
CA GLN A 98 14.89 10.88 -11.23
C GLN A 98 15.09 10.42 -12.68
N SER A 99 16.20 9.73 -12.95
CA SER A 99 16.52 9.19 -14.29
C SER A 99 15.52 8.12 -14.72
N ILE A 100 15.18 7.19 -13.82
CA ILE A 100 14.15 6.18 -14.05
C ILE A 100 12.80 6.80 -14.39
N VAL A 101 12.34 7.75 -13.57
CA VAL A 101 11.05 8.41 -13.75
C VAL A 101 11.01 9.22 -15.04
N LYS A 102 12.11 9.89 -15.39
CA LYS A 102 12.27 10.62 -16.65
C LYS A 102 12.05 9.69 -17.85
N ASP A 103 12.70 8.52 -17.86
CA ASP A 103 12.56 7.56 -18.95
C ASP A 103 11.13 7.00 -19.06
N CYS A 104 10.50 6.68 -17.92
CA CYS A 104 9.10 6.26 -17.89
C CYS A 104 8.15 7.34 -18.44
N ALA A 105 8.34 8.60 -18.04
CA ALA A 105 7.53 9.71 -18.54
C ALA A 105 7.72 9.95 -20.04
N LEU A 106 8.96 9.85 -20.54
CA LEU A 106 9.25 9.97 -21.97
C LEU A 106 8.63 8.83 -22.78
N ALA A 107 8.65 7.59 -22.26
CA ALA A 107 8.00 6.46 -22.91
C ALA A 107 6.48 6.67 -23.03
N LEU A 108 5.84 7.21 -21.99
CA LEU A 108 4.41 7.56 -22.02
C LEU A 108 4.12 8.75 -22.97
N ALA A 109 4.97 9.76 -23.02
CA ALA A 109 4.83 10.86 -23.98
C ALA A 109 4.89 10.37 -25.43
N LYS A 110 5.85 9.50 -25.75
CA LYS A 110 5.95 8.84 -27.07
C LYS A 110 4.70 8.03 -27.39
N LEU A 111 4.14 7.33 -26.39
CA LEU A 111 2.91 6.56 -26.54
C LEU A 111 1.72 7.44 -26.95
N CYS A 112 1.65 8.63 -26.38
CA CYS A 112 0.61 9.62 -26.64
C CYS A 112 0.82 10.40 -27.94
N GLN A 113 1.97 10.23 -28.63
CA GLN A 113 2.27 10.91 -29.89
C GLN A 113 2.07 12.43 -29.79
N LEU A 114 2.64 13.03 -28.75
CA LEU A 114 2.48 14.46 -28.47
C LEU A 114 3.25 15.31 -29.48
N ASN A 115 2.62 16.39 -29.95
CA ASN A 115 3.32 17.44 -30.68
C ASN A 115 4.19 18.30 -29.73
N LYS A 116 4.97 19.25 -30.28
CA LYS A 116 5.89 20.09 -29.49
C LYS A 116 5.19 20.88 -28.37
N CYS A 117 4.03 21.48 -28.67
CA CYS A 117 3.27 22.28 -27.69
C CYS A 117 2.64 21.39 -26.62
N GLU A 118 2.01 20.28 -27.02
CA GLU A 118 1.43 19.29 -26.11
C GLU A 118 2.52 18.70 -25.19
N PHE A 119 3.69 18.38 -25.73
CA PHE A 119 4.81 17.87 -24.95
C PHE A 119 5.33 18.89 -23.93
N SER A 120 5.35 20.17 -24.28
CA SER A 120 5.75 21.24 -23.36
C SER A 120 4.79 21.33 -22.17
N GLN A 121 3.48 21.32 -22.42
CA GLN A 121 2.47 21.33 -21.36
C GLN A 121 2.49 20.03 -20.54
N TYR A 122 2.61 18.87 -21.19
CA TYR A 122 2.72 17.56 -20.55
C TYR A 122 3.84 17.53 -19.51
N ARG A 123 5.03 18.04 -19.85
CA ARG A 123 6.17 18.11 -18.92
C ARG A 123 5.86 18.92 -17.65
N GLN A 124 5.07 19.98 -17.77
CA GLN A 124 4.67 20.82 -16.64
C GLN A 124 3.60 20.16 -15.74
N GLN A 125 3.04 19.03 -16.18
CA GLN A 125 1.98 18.27 -15.51
C GLN A 125 2.47 16.90 -15.03
N ILE A 126 3.79 16.74 -14.81
CA ILE A 126 4.40 15.55 -14.21
C ILE A 126 4.70 15.83 -12.74
N ARG A 127 4.10 15.04 -11.86
CA ARG A 127 4.35 15.04 -10.42
C ARG A 127 4.89 13.68 -10.02
N ALA A 128 6.06 13.63 -9.38
CA ALA A 128 6.65 12.39 -8.88
C ALA A 128 7.13 12.54 -7.44
N VAL A 129 6.70 11.62 -6.58
CA VAL A 129 7.12 11.55 -5.17
C VAL A 129 7.64 10.16 -4.87
N LEU A 130 8.86 10.07 -4.36
CA LEU A 130 9.49 8.86 -3.85
C LEU A 130 9.07 8.63 -2.41
N HIS A 131 8.58 7.44 -2.12
CA HIS A 131 8.35 6.93 -0.77
C HIS A 131 9.44 5.92 -0.48
N GLN A 132 10.37 6.29 0.40
CA GLN A 132 11.39 5.37 0.89
C GLN A 132 10.82 4.60 2.08
N GLN A 133 10.85 3.28 2.00
CA GLN A 133 10.31 2.43 3.06
C GLN A 133 11.39 1.69 3.81
N GLU A 134 11.09 1.31 5.05
CA GLU A 134 11.96 0.48 5.86
C GLU A 134 12.38 -0.77 5.09
N GLN A 135 13.70 -0.94 4.89
CA GLN A 135 14.25 -2.05 4.11
C GLN A 135 14.33 -3.34 4.92
N LYS A 136 14.25 -3.24 6.25
CA LYS A 136 14.31 -4.37 7.17
C LYS A 136 12.90 -4.84 7.55
N GLY A 137 12.78 -6.07 8.05
CA GLY A 137 11.52 -6.64 8.56
C GLY A 137 10.65 -7.40 7.55
N LYS A 138 9.43 -7.78 7.96
CA LYS A 138 8.49 -8.60 7.16
C LYS A 138 7.32 -7.82 6.52
N LYS A 139 7.10 -6.55 6.88
CA LYS A 139 5.95 -5.73 6.41
C LYS A 139 6.40 -4.47 5.65
N GLY A 140 5.71 -4.13 4.55
CA GLY A 140 6.13 -3.07 3.61
C GLY A 140 6.49 -3.61 2.22
N SER A 141 6.43 -2.76 1.19
CA SER A 141 6.70 -3.15 -0.21
C SER A 141 8.14 -2.88 -0.66
N GLY A 142 8.80 -1.89 -0.07
CA GLY A 142 10.09 -1.34 -0.53
C GLY A 142 9.93 0.07 -1.10
N ASP A 143 11.02 0.61 -1.62
CA ASP A 143 11.05 1.97 -2.16
C ASP A 143 10.19 2.04 -3.44
N HIS A 144 9.36 3.08 -3.54
CA HIS A 144 8.47 3.24 -4.68
C HIS A 144 8.20 4.69 -5.01
N VAL A 145 7.98 4.96 -6.30
CA VAL A 145 7.64 6.29 -6.78
C VAL A 145 6.18 6.34 -7.22
N HIS A 146 5.46 7.30 -6.70
CA HIS A 146 4.16 7.72 -7.19
C HIS A 146 4.33 8.76 -8.30
N LEU A 147 4.18 8.32 -9.55
CA LEU A 147 4.24 9.15 -10.75
C LEU A 147 2.82 9.50 -11.20
N MET A 148 2.39 10.73 -10.92
CA MET A 148 1.12 11.30 -11.35
C MET A 148 1.32 12.18 -12.59
N ILE A 149 0.54 11.94 -13.63
CA ILE A 149 0.64 12.63 -14.93
C ILE A 149 -0.73 13.16 -15.32
N GLY A 150 -0.80 14.46 -15.62
CA GLY A 150 -2.01 15.10 -16.15
C GLY A 150 -2.47 14.50 -17.46
N LYS A 151 -3.78 14.30 -17.61
CA LYS A 151 -4.41 13.70 -18.80
C LYS A 151 -4.84 14.72 -19.83
N VAL A 152 -4.86 16.00 -19.51
CA VAL A 152 -5.40 17.03 -20.39
C VAL A 152 -4.28 17.94 -20.86
N VAL A 153 -4.09 18.03 -22.18
CA VAL A 153 -3.14 18.90 -22.87
C VAL A 153 -3.87 19.62 -24.00
N GLY A 154 -3.81 20.95 -24.01
CA GLY A 154 -4.67 21.79 -24.84
C GLY A 154 -6.14 21.39 -24.70
N ASN A 155 -6.78 21.10 -25.83
CA ASN A 155 -8.17 20.63 -25.92
C ASN A 155 -8.29 19.11 -26.05
N ARG A 156 -7.22 18.36 -25.74
CA ARG A 156 -7.17 16.90 -25.92
C ARG A 156 -7.02 16.18 -24.59
N VAL A 157 -7.77 15.08 -24.44
CA VAL A 157 -7.59 14.12 -23.36
C VAL A 157 -6.69 12.97 -23.83
N LEU A 158 -5.60 12.74 -23.12
CA LEU A 158 -4.66 11.64 -23.31
C LEU A 158 -5.26 10.33 -22.80
N THR A 159 -6.23 9.80 -23.53
CA THR A 159 -6.90 8.54 -23.19
C THR A 159 -5.95 7.35 -23.23
N GLU A 160 -4.82 7.45 -23.92
CA GLU A 160 -3.82 6.41 -24.05
C GLU A 160 -3.25 6.04 -22.67
N LEU A 161 -3.05 7.03 -21.79
CA LEU A 161 -2.48 6.85 -20.46
C LEU A 161 -3.28 5.85 -19.61
N GLN A 162 -4.59 5.75 -19.81
CA GLN A 162 -5.45 4.85 -19.02
C GLN A 162 -5.60 3.44 -19.64
N ARG A 163 -5.08 3.21 -20.85
CA ARG A 163 -5.25 1.91 -21.55
C ARG A 163 -4.23 0.89 -21.05
N LYS A 164 -4.57 -0.40 -21.14
CA LYS A 164 -3.65 -1.53 -20.82
C LYS A 164 -2.31 -1.44 -21.57
N LYS A 165 -2.31 -0.90 -22.79
CA LYS A 165 -1.11 -0.59 -23.59
C LYS A 165 -0.14 0.33 -22.83
N ALA A 166 -0.62 1.38 -22.15
CA ALA A 166 0.23 2.25 -21.34
C ALA A 166 0.86 1.49 -20.18
N THR A 167 0.09 0.66 -19.46
CA THR A 167 0.62 -0.21 -18.40
C THR A 167 1.72 -1.15 -18.91
N LYS A 168 1.59 -1.68 -20.13
CA LYS A 168 2.64 -2.52 -20.74
C LYS A 168 3.90 -1.70 -21.03
N VAL A 169 3.75 -0.54 -21.65
CA VAL A 169 4.88 0.35 -22.02
C VAL A 169 5.63 0.82 -20.78
N ILE A 170 4.93 1.28 -19.74
CA ILE A 170 5.61 1.76 -18.53
C ILE A 170 6.32 0.63 -17.78
N LYS A 171 5.79 -0.61 -17.78
CA LYS A 171 6.50 -1.76 -17.20
C LYS A 171 7.81 -2.05 -17.93
N GLN A 172 7.78 -2.02 -19.26
CA GLN A 172 8.96 -2.22 -20.08
C GLN A 172 9.98 -1.09 -19.87
N ALA A 173 9.53 0.16 -19.88
CA ALA A 173 10.37 1.32 -19.61
C ALA A 173 10.98 1.26 -18.22
N PHE A 174 10.20 0.89 -17.20
CA PHE A 174 10.68 0.78 -15.82
C PHE A 174 11.74 -0.32 -15.67
N ASN A 175 11.52 -1.52 -16.23
CA ASN A 175 12.54 -2.56 -16.21
C ASN A 175 13.84 -2.10 -16.89
N SER A 176 13.73 -1.51 -18.08
CA SER A 176 14.89 -1.05 -18.85
C SER A 176 15.65 0.05 -18.10
N ALA A 177 14.94 1.01 -17.52
CA ALA A 177 15.54 2.13 -16.81
C ALA A 177 16.20 1.70 -15.49
N VAL A 178 15.61 0.75 -14.76
CA VAL A 178 16.25 0.17 -13.56
C VAL A 178 17.53 -0.57 -13.93
N LEU A 179 17.51 -1.37 -14.99
CA LEU A 179 18.70 -2.06 -15.47
C LEU A 179 19.78 -1.05 -15.91
N GLN A 180 19.39 -0.02 -16.66
CA GLN A 180 20.31 0.97 -17.20
C GLN A 180 20.95 1.87 -16.13
N HIS A 181 20.14 2.42 -15.21
CA HIS A 181 20.62 3.43 -14.25
C HIS A 181 21.07 2.84 -12.92
N VAL A 182 20.62 1.64 -12.58
CA VAL A 182 20.94 0.98 -11.30
C VAL A 182 21.72 -0.32 -11.48
N GLY A 183 21.67 -0.94 -12.67
CA GLY A 183 22.37 -2.20 -12.94
C GLY A 183 21.65 -3.45 -12.41
N ILE A 184 20.34 -3.36 -12.13
CA ILE A 184 19.58 -4.45 -11.50
C ILE A 184 18.56 -5.03 -12.49
N ASP A 185 18.58 -6.35 -12.67
CA ASP A 185 17.59 -7.08 -13.45
C ASP A 185 16.49 -7.67 -12.53
N TYR A 186 15.23 -7.62 -12.98
CA TYR A 186 14.12 -8.28 -12.30
C TYR A 186 14.25 -9.81 -12.31
N ARG A 187 15.00 -10.37 -13.26
CA ARG A 187 15.22 -11.82 -13.41
C ARG A 187 16.09 -12.39 -12.29
N SER A 188 16.99 -11.58 -11.72
CA SER A 188 17.84 -11.98 -10.59
C SER A 188 17.14 -11.81 -9.24
N TYR A 189 15.89 -11.33 -9.19
CA TYR A 189 15.18 -11.14 -7.94
C TYR A 189 14.65 -12.45 -7.36
N GLU A 190 15.09 -12.77 -6.14
CA GLU A 190 14.54 -13.85 -5.32
C GLU A 190 13.54 -13.31 -4.27
N PRO A 191 12.28 -13.76 -4.27
CA PRO A 191 11.32 -13.37 -3.25
C PRO A 191 11.73 -13.89 -1.86
N ILE A 192 11.64 -13.01 -0.85
CA ILE A 192 11.88 -13.35 0.56
C ILE A 192 10.90 -14.44 1.05
N GLU A 193 9.64 -14.39 0.60
CA GLU A 193 8.62 -15.39 0.92
C GLU A 193 8.27 -16.19 -0.35
N LYS A 194 8.92 -17.34 -0.54
CA LYS A 194 8.70 -18.22 -1.71
C LYS A 194 7.30 -18.83 -1.73
N GLU A 195 6.70 -19.07 -0.55
CA GLU A 195 5.39 -19.74 -0.40
C GLU A 195 4.30 -18.82 0.16
N LYS A 196 4.20 -17.60 -0.37
CA LYS A 196 3.04 -16.76 -0.03
C LYS A 196 1.82 -17.26 -0.80
N GLY A 197 0.90 -17.90 -0.10
CA GLY A 197 -0.39 -18.33 -0.66
C GLY A 197 -1.18 -17.17 -1.27
N ARG A 198 -2.24 -17.49 -2.02
CA ARG A 198 -3.10 -16.49 -2.66
C ARG A 198 -3.63 -15.50 -1.62
N ARG A 199 -3.62 -14.21 -1.94
CA ARG A 199 -4.24 -13.18 -1.10
C ARG A 199 -5.70 -13.56 -0.85
N LEU A 200 -6.05 -13.72 0.43
CA LEU A 200 -7.42 -13.98 0.84
C LEU A 200 -8.33 -12.84 0.40
N SER A 201 -9.56 -13.18 -0.01
CA SER A 201 -10.60 -12.18 -0.19
C SER A 201 -10.90 -11.49 1.15
N THR A 202 -11.51 -10.30 1.10
CA THR A 202 -11.89 -9.58 2.32
C THR A 202 -12.76 -10.44 3.22
N TRP A 203 -13.74 -11.15 2.66
CA TRP A 203 -14.61 -12.04 3.44
C TRP A 203 -13.83 -13.20 4.06
N GLN A 204 -12.95 -13.88 3.32
CA GLN A 204 -12.14 -14.98 3.85
C GLN A 204 -11.23 -14.52 4.98
N TYR A 205 -10.63 -13.33 4.84
CA TYR A 205 -9.78 -12.75 5.88
C TYR A 205 -10.58 -12.38 7.14
N GLN A 206 -11.75 -11.76 6.98
CA GLN A 206 -12.62 -11.41 8.11
C GLN A 206 -13.17 -12.66 8.81
N TYR A 207 -13.58 -13.67 8.04
CA TYR A 207 -14.03 -14.95 8.58
C TYR A 207 -12.93 -15.60 9.41
N LYS A 208 -11.71 -15.71 8.86
CA LYS A 208 -10.55 -16.26 9.58
C LYS A 208 -10.25 -15.49 10.87
N LYS A 209 -10.31 -14.16 10.84
CA LYS A 209 -10.14 -13.34 12.05
C LYS A 209 -11.23 -13.57 13.09
N ALA A 210 -12.49 -13.70 12.64
CA ALA A 210 -13.62 -13.96 13.53
C ALA A 210 -13.52 -15.35 14.17
N THR A 211 -13.11 -16.37 13.42
CA THR A 211 -12.89 -17.72 13.94
C THR A 211 -11.74 -17.75 14.95
N GLU A 212 -10.62 -17.08 14.65
CA GLU A 212 -9.49 -16.94 15.59
C GLU A 212 -9.93 -16.22 16.88
N ALA A 213 -10.69 -15.13 16.77
CA ALA A 213 -11.21 -14.41 17.93
C ALA A 213 -12.15 -15.28 18.79
N LEU A 214 -13.01 -16.07 18.16
CA LEU A 214 -13.92 -16.99 18.85
C LEU A 214 -13.16 -18.12 19.56
N GLU A 215 -12.10 -18.65 18.96
CA GLU A 215 -11.23 -19.65 19.58
C GLU A 215 -10.52 -19.09 20.82
N ILE A 216 -9.96 -17.88 20.71
CA ILE A 216 -9.34 -17.17 21.84
C ILE A 216 -10.36 -16.98 22.97
N GLU A 217 -11.59 -16.55 22.65
CA GLU A 217 -12.66 -16.35 23.64
C GLU A 217 -13.03 -17.66 24.35
N LYS A 218 -13.15 -18.77 23.61
CA LYS A 218 -13.42 -20.10 24.19
C LYS A 218 -12.30 -20.53 25.15
N LEU A 219 -11.04 -20.31 24.78
CA LEU A 219 -9.89 -20.63 25.63
C LEU A 219 -9.87 -19.76 26.89
N ILE A 220 -10.16 -18.46 26.79
CA ILE A 220 -10.26 -17.56 27.95
C ILE A 220 -11.38 -18.03 28.90
N LYS A 221 -12.58 -18.33 28.39
CA LYS A 221 -13.69 -18.84 29.21
C LYS A 221 -13.35 -20.16 29.90
N LEU A 222 -12.62 -21.04 29.20
CA LEU A 222 -12.15 -22.30 29.78
C LEU A 222 -11.15 -22.03 30.92
N MET A 223 -10.20 -21.13 30.71
CA MET A 223 -9.19 -20.75 31.70
C MET A 223 -9.83 -20.11 32.94
N GLN A 224 -10.82 -19.24 32.77
CA GLN A 224 -11.61 -18.67 33.88
C GLN A 224 -12.29 -19.77 34.71
N LYS A 225 -13.02 -20.69 34.07
CA LYS A 225 -13.67 -21.82 34.77
C LYS A 225 -12.68 -22.72 35.50
N GLN A 226 -11.48 -22.91 34.97
CA GLN A 226 -10.43 -23.70 35.63
C GLN A 226 -9.84 -22.96 36.82
N PHE A 227 -9.74 -21.63 36.73
CA PHE A 227 -9.24 -20.77 37.79
C PHE A 227 -10.23 -20.72 38.97
N ASP A 228 -11.53 -20.58 38.69
CA ASP A 228 -12.57 -20.64 39.73
C ASP A 228 -12.53 -21.99 40.48
N LYS A 229 -12.38 -23.10 39.75
CA LYS A 229 -12.22 -24.44 40.36
C LYS A 229 -10.94 -24.59 41.17
N TRP A 230 -9.88 -23.87 40.80
CA TRP A 230 -8.63 -23.86 41.53
C TRP A 230 -8.74 -23.08 42.83
N LEU A 231 -9.44 -21.93 42.82
CA LEU A 231 -9.78 -21.15 44.01
C LEU A 231 -10.63 -21.97 45.00
N ASN A 232 -11.73 -22.56 44.54
CA ASN A 232 -12.57 -23.40 45.43
C ASN A 232 -11.78 -24.57 46.01
N ALA A 233 -10.90 -25.21 45.23
CA ALA A 233 -10.07 -26.31 45.73
C ALA A 233 -9.03 -25.85 46.77
N LYS A 234 -8.59 -24.59 46.71
CA LYS A 234 -7.73 -23.97 47.73
C LYS A 234 -8.50 -23.73 49.01
N GLU A 235 -9.72 -23.23 48.93
CA GLU A 235 -10.61 -23.04 50.08
C GLU A 235 -10.96 -24.39 50.76
N GLU A 236 -11.23 -25.42 49.97
CA GLU A 236 -11.53 -26.79 50.43
C GLU A 236 -10.28 -27.60 50.86
N LEU A 237 -9.07 -27.03 50.74
CA LEU A 237 -7.79 -27.70 51.01
C LEU A 237 -7.60 -29.05 50.27
N ASN A 238 -8.15 -29.15 49.05
CA ASN A 238 -8.09 -30.36 48.23
C ASN A 238 -6.84 -30.38 47.33
N ASP A 239 -5.71 -30.82 47.87
CA ASP A 239 -4.41 -30.84 47.18
C ASP A 239 -4.41 -31.52 45.81
N ARG A 240 -5.15 -32.63 45.68
CA ARG A 240 -5.27 -33.36 44.41
C ARG A 240 -5.93 -32.48 43.35
N GLN A 241 -7.01 -31.79 43.72
CA GLN A 241 -7.75 -30.93 42.82
C GLN A 241 -6.98 -29.65 42.50
N ILE A 242 -6.24 -29.07 43.47
CA ILE A 242 -5.34 -27.94 43.27
C ILE A 242 -4.31 -28.26 42.17
N ARG A 243 -3.56 -29.37 42.33
CA ARG A 243 -2.55 -29.79 41.34
C ARG A 243 -3.17 -30.06 39.97
N ARG A 244 -4.37 -30.66 39.93
CA ARG A 244 -5.09 -30.92 38.68
C ARG A 244 -5.46 -29.66 37.92
N GLN A 245 -6.04 -28.66 38.61
CA GLN A 245 -6.43 -27.42 37.94
C GLN A 245 -5.20 -26.55 37.58
N GLN A 246 -4.16 -26.55 38.40
CA GLN A 246 -2.88 -25.90 38.09
C GLN A 246 -2.30 -26.40 36.75
N ASN A 247 -2.22 -27.73 36.56
CA ASN A 247 -1.73 -28.30 35.29
C ASN A 247 -2.60 -27.93 34.09
N ARG A 248 -3.92 -27.82 34.28
CA ARG A 248 -4.87 -27.43 33.22
C ARG A 248 -4.71 -25.96 32.84
N LEU A 249 -4.55 -25.09 33.83
CA LEU A 249 -4.31 -23.65 33.63
C LEU A 249 -3.01 -23.42 32.88
N LEU A 250 -1.93 -24.14 33.21
CA LEU A 250 -0.66 -24.10 32.47
C LEU A 250 -0.85 -24.52 31.01
N LYS A 251 -1.63 -25.58 30.76
CA LYS A 251 -1.93 -26.03 29.39
C LYS A 251 -2.73 -24.98 28.60
N SER A 252 -3.76 -24.39 29.21
CA SER A 252 -4.56 -23.32 28.59
C SER A 252 -3.74 -22.06 28.33
N TYR A 253 -2.80 -21.72 29.22
CA TYR A 253 -1.84 -20.63 29.02
C TYR A 253 -0.95 -20.89 27.80
N GLU A 254 -0.35 -22.08 27.67
CA GLU A 254 0.50 -22.41 26.53
C GLU A 254 -0.28 -22.43 25.20
N GLN A 255 -1.54 -22.86 25.21
CA GLN A 255 -2.42 -22.75 24.04
C GLN A 255 -2.69 -21.29 23.67
N LEU A 256 -3.03 -20.44 24.64
CA LEU A 256 -3.28 -19.02 24.41
C LEU A 256 -2.06 -18.26 23.89
N LYS A 257 -0.84 -18.68 24.27
CA LYS A 257 0.43 -18.11 23.79
C LYS A 257 0.67 -18.34 22.29
N GLN A 258 0.02 -19.34 21.70
CA GLN A 258 0.09 -19.61 20.26
C GLN A 258 -0.77 -18.64 19.43
N HIS A 259 -1.67 -17.89 20.07
CA HIS A 259 -2.54 -16.91 19.42
C HIS A 259 -2.03 -15.48 19.64
N SER A 260 -2.38 -14.57 18.72
CA SER A 260 -2.11 -13.13 18.87
C SER A 260 -3.15 -12.48 19.79
N LEU A 261 -2.80 -12.33 21.07
CA LEU A 261 -3.64 -11.72 22.09
C LEU A 261 -3.55 -10.19 22.09
N SER A 262 -4.62 -9.52 22.55
CA SER A 262 -4.57 -8.09 22.83
C SER A 262 -3.74 -7.80 24.10
N ALA A 263 -3.26 -6.56 24.26
CA ALA A 263 -2.48 -6.17 25.43
C ALA A 263 -3.23 -6.45 26.75
N SER A 264 -4.52 -6.11 26.82
CA SER A 264 -5.35 -6.38 28.01
C SER A 264 -5.56 -7.88 28.26
N GLN A 265 -5.71 -8.69 27.21
CA GLN A 265 -5.79 -10.15 27.36
C GLN A 265 -4.49 -10.72 27.91
N LEU A 266 -3.35 -10.24 27.41
CA LEU A 266 -2.03 -10.67 27.86
C LEU A 266 -1.79 -10.33 29.34
N GLU A 267 -2.15 -9.12 29.77
CA GLU A 267 -2.08 -8.70 31.19
C GLU A 267 -2.90 -9.63 32.09
N ARG A 268 -4.16 -9.90 31.74
CA ARG A 268 -5.04 -10.78 32.53
C ARG A 268 -4.51 -12.21 32.61
N ILE A 269 -4.03 -12.75 31.49
CA ILE A 269 -3.48 -14.11 31.41
C ILE A 269 -2.18 -14.22 32.24
N ASN A 270 -1.33 -13.19 32.21
CA ASN A 270 -0.11 -13.15 33.02
C ASN A 270 -0.41 -13.03 34.52
N ALA A 271 -1.43 -12.26 34.91
CA ALA A 271 -1.87 -12.15 36.30
C ALA A 271 -2.32 -13.51 36.87
N VAL A 272 -3.08 -14.29 36.08
CA VAL A 272 -3.44 -15.65 36.47
C VAL A 272 -2.21 -16.54 36.62
N LYS A 273 -1.25 -16.46 35.69
CA LYS A 273 0.00 -17.24 35.77
C LYS A 273 0.83 -16.89 37.01
N SER A 274 0.90 -15.63 37.42
CA SER A 274 1.65 -15.25 38.62
C SER A 274 1.07 -15.80 39.91
N GLN A 275 -0.23 -16.07 39.97
CA GLN A 275 -0.88 -16.64 41.17
C GLN A 275 -0.73 -18.17 41.29
N ILE A 276 -0.33 -18.82 40.20
CA ILE A 276 -0.17 -20.29 40.12
C ILE A 276 1.28 -20.71 40.39
N LYS A 277 2.23 -19.76 40.42
CA LYS A 277 3.61 -19.98 40.87
C LYS A 277 3.68 -19.97 42.40
#